data_AF-Q8BHT6-F1
#
_entry.id   AF-Q8BHT6-F1
#
_cell.length_a   1.000
_cell.length_b   1.000
_cell.length_c   1.000
_cell.angle_alpha   90.00
_cell.angle_beta   90.00
_cell.angle_gamma   90.00
#
_symmetry.space_group_name_H-M   'P 1'
#
loop_
_entity.id
_entity.type
_entity.pdbx_description
1 polymer ?
#
loop_
_entity_poly.entity_id
_entity_poly.type
_entity_poly.pdbx_seq_one_letter_code
_entity_poly.pdbx_strand_id
1 'polypeptide(L)'
;MRPPALLALFSCSAAFALMSEEIKEKVTPSQDLRQSSLPGRHDIDLKEIVFVIQSQSNSFHAKRAEQLKKNILKQAANLTQDLPRVLLLHQLAKQEGAWTILPLLPHFSVTYSKNSAWIFFCEEETRLQIPRLLDTLRRYDPSKEWFLGKALYDEESTIIHHYAFSENPTVFKYPDFAAGWALSIPLVNKLAKRLKSEALKSDFTIDLKHEIALYIWDKGGGPALTPVPEFCTEDVDPRCVTTFHSFLPLCGVPVKKEEIFVAVKTCKKFHADRIPIVKKTWAAQASLIEYYSDYAETAIPTVDLGIPNTDRGHCGKTFAILEKFLNHSHNKISWLVIVDDDTLISISRLRHLLSCYDSSDPVFLGERYGYGLGTGGYSYVTGGGGMVFSREAIRRLLVSSCRCYSNDAPDDMVLGMCFSGLGVPVTHSPLFHQARPVDYPKDYLAHQIPVSFHKHWHIDPVKVYLTWLAPSEEDQATQETQKDPREEL
;
A
#
# COMPACT_ATOMS: atom_id res chain seq x y z
N MET A 1 -40.51 23.19 -7.43
CA MET A 1 -39.11 23.65 -7.28
C MET A 1 -38.21 22.48 -7.64
N ARG A 2 -37.53 22.53 -8.79
CA ARG A 2 -36.52 21.52 -9.18
C ARG A 2 -35.16 21.89 -8.56
N PRO A 3 -34.35 20.89 -8.21
CA PRO A 3 -32.99 20.88 -8.77
C PRO A 3 -32.60 19.51 -9.37
N PRO A 4 -31.54 19.46 -10.21
CA PRO A 4 -31.21 18.35 -11.09
C PRO A 4 -30.01 17.49 -10.62
N ALA A 5 -29.90 16.31 -11.23
CA ALA A 5 -28.70 15.49 -11.48
C ALA A 5 -27.87 14.97 -10.28
N LEU A 6 -28.03 13.67 -10.00
CA LEU A 6 -27.00 12.78 -9.44
C LEU A 6 -27.14 11.41 -10.09
N LEU A 7 -26.42 11.26 -11.20
CA LEU A 7 -26.18 10.00 -11.92
C LEU A 7 -24.66 9.76 -11.81
N ALA A 8 -24.22 9.20 -10.69
CA ALA A 8 -22.87 8.71 -10.52
C ALA A 8 -22.86 7.56 -9.50
N LEU A 9 -22.08 6.52 -9.84
CA LEU A 9 -21.69 5.38 -9.02
C LEU A 9 -22.72 4.27 -8.87
N PHE A 10 -22.81 3.47 -9.95
CA PHE A 10 -23.20 2.07 -9.85
C PHE A 10 -22.13 1.25 -9.12
N SER A 11 -22.61 0.37 -8.23
CA SER A 11 -22.04 -0.92 -7.82
C SER A 11 -20.57 -1.20 -8.19
N CYS A 12 -19.71 -1.18 -7.17
CA CYS A 12 -18.30 -1.61 -7.18
C CYS A 12 -18.10 -3.12 -7.43
N SER A 13 -19.05 -3.78 -8.09
CA SER A 13 -18.94 -5.15 -8.61
C SER A 13 -19.83 -5.42 -9.84
N ALA A 14 -20.56 -4.42 -10.37
CA ALA A 14 -21.43 -4.62 -11.54
C ALA A 14 -21.54 -3.41 -12.50
N ALA A 15 -20.66 -2.41 -12.41
CA ALA A 15 -20.63 -1.31 -13.40
C ALA A 15 -19.23 -0.83 -13.82
N PHE A 16 -18.26 -1.74 -13.83
CA PHE A 16 -17.01 -1.54 -14.57
C PHE A 16 -17.11 -2.27 -15.91
N ALA A 17 -17.91 -1.71 -16.83
CA ALA A 17 -17.93 -2.12 -18.24
C ALA A 17 -18.13 -0.95 -19.22
N LEU A 18 -18.21 0.30 -18.73
CA LEU A 18 -18.43 1.49 -19.56
C LEU A 18 -17.61 2.66 -19.00
N MET A 19 -16.28 2.57 -19.08
CA MET A 19 -15.31 3.66 -19.19
C MET A 19 -13.92 3.04 -19.41
N SER A 20 -13.80 2.21 -20.44
CA SER A 20 -12.52 2.06 -21.15
C SER A 20 -12.61 3.04 -22.32
N GLU A 21 -12.05 4.23 -22.16
CA GLU A 21 -11.54 4.91 -23.36
C GLU A 21 -10.54 3.93 -23.98
N GLU A 22 -10.89 3.41 -25.15
CA GLU A 22 -10.02 2.58 -25.96
C GLU A 22 -8.66 3.29 -26.12
N ILE A 23 -7.65 2.86 -25.35
CA ILE A 23 -6.25 3.11 -25.68
C ILE A 23 -5.93 2.16 -26.83
N LYS A 24 -6.40 2.50 -28.02
CA LYS A 24 -5.98 1.91 -29.30
C LYS A 24 -4.68 2.59 -29.70
N GLU A 25 -3.54 2.07 -29.27
CA GLU A 25 -2.28 2.41 -29.91
C GLU A 25 -1.39 1.19 -30.09
N LYS A 26 -1.07 0.92 -31.36
CA LYS A 26 -0.13 -0.09 -31.80
C LYS A 26 1.22 0.18 -31.14
N VAL A 27 1.57 -0.64 -30.17
CA VAL A 27 2.94 -0.69 -29.64
C VAL A 27 3.83 -1.24 -30.75
N THR A 28 4.66 -0.35 -31.31
CA THR A 28 5.75 -0.77 -32.19
C THR A 28 6.87 -1.26 -31.28
N PRO A 29 7.36 -2.51 -31.40
CA PRO A 29 8.41 -3.01 -30.54
C PRO A 29 9.68 -2.19 -30.79
N SER A 30 10.14 -1.45 -29.78
CA SER A 30 11.46 -0.82 -29.80
C SER A 30 12.50 -1.93 -29.80
N GLN A 31 13.02 -2.23 -30.99
CA GLN A 31 14.30 -2.91 -31.15
C GLN A 31 15.41 -1.95 -30.72
N ASP A 32 15.74 -1.94 -29.43
CA ASP A 32 17.04 -1.49 -28.97
C ASP A 32 17.46 -2.24 -27.70
N LEU A 33 17.77 -3.52 -27.90
CA LEU A 33 18.69 -4.29 -27.08
C LEU A 33 19.95 -4.55 -27.91
N ARG A 34 20.63 -3.48 -28.28
CA ARG A 34 22.04 -3.57 -28.66
C ARG A 34 22.86 -3.16 -27.46
N GLN A 35 23.73 -4.07 -27.03
CA GLN A 35 24.85 -3.85 -26.12
C GLN A 35 25.48 -2.48 -26.41
N SER A 36 25.12 -1.47 -25.62
CA SER A 36 25.88 -0.24 -25.58
C SER A 36 27.11 -0.51 -24.73
N SER A 37 28.26 -0.40 -25.38
CA SER A 37 29.56 -0.24 -24.75
C SER A 37 29.45 0.70 -23.53
N LEU A 38 29.91 0.24 -22.37
CA LEU A 38 29.95 1.02 -21.11
C LEU A 38 30.33 2.48 -21.38
N PRO A 39 29.39 3.44 -21.28
CA PRO A 39 29.73 4.84 -21.36
C PRO A 39 30.63 5.19 -20.16
N GLY A 40 31.58 6.10 -20.37
CA GLY A 40 32.48 6.55 -19.30
C GLY A 40 31.69 6.93 -18.05
N ARG A 41 32.16 6.50 -16.88
CA ARG A 41 31.57 6.86 -15.59
C ARG A 41 31.47 8.38 -15.50
N HIS A 42 30.27 8.89 -15.26
CA HIS A 42 30.04 10.31 -15.04
C HIS A 42 30.51 10.71 -13.65
N ASP A 43 31.05 11.93 -13.54
CA ASP A 43 31.48 12.49 -12.26
C ASP A 43 30.25 13.05 -11.55
N ILE A 44 29.72 12.26 -10.62
CA ILE A 44 28.57 12.61 -9.78
C ILE A 44 29.02 12.42 -8.34
N ASP A 45 28.83 13.42 -7.50
CA ASP A 45 29.08 13.34 -6.07
C ASP A 45 27.84 12.87 -5.29
N LEU A 46 28.05 12.29 -4.11
CA LEU A 46 26.95 11.90 -3.22
C LEU A 46 26.02 13.08 -2.88
N LYS A 47 26.57 14.30 -2.70
CA LYS A 47 25.77 15.50 -2.43
C LYS A 47 24.77 15.85 -3.52
N GLU A 48 24.99 15.35 -4.73
CA GLU A 48 24.10 15.56 -5.88
C GLU A 48 22.97 14.52 -5.95
N ILE A 49 22.90 13.60 -4.98
CA ILE A 49 21.80 12.64 -4.84
C ILE A 49 20.93 13.06 -3.66
N VAL A 50 19.65 13.28 -3.93
CA VAL A 50 18.63 13.48 -2.91
C VAL A 50 17.93 12.16 -2.63
N PHE A 51 18.03 11.66 -1.41
CA PHE A 51 17.31 10.48 -0.96
C PHE A 51 15.94 10.87 -0.40
N VAL A 52 14.89 10.19 -0.84
CA VAL A 52 13.52 10.35 -0.34
C VAL A 52 13.06 9.01 0.21
N ILE A 53 12.91 8.93 1.53
CA ILE A 53 12.39 7.74 2.22
C ILE A 53 10.87 7.88 2.33
N GLN A 54 10.16 7.02 1.60
CA GLN A 54 8.71 6.89 1.60
C GLN A 54 8.26 6.33 2.95
N SER A 55 7.95 7.25 3.87
CA SER A 55 7.71 6.98 5.28
C SER A 55 6.40 7.59 5.74
N GLN A 56 5.90 7.12 6.88
CA GLN A 56 4.61 7.51 7.46
C GLN A 56 4.79 8.17 8.83
N SER A 57 3.80 8.96 9.24
CA SER A 57 3.86 9.75 10.49
C SER A 57 3.64 8.92 11.75
N ASN A 58 3.05 7.72 11.64
CA ASN A 58 2.92 6.80 12.76
C ASN A 58 4.32 6.47 13.35
N SER A 59 4.40 6.39 14.68
CA SER A 59 5.67 6.32 15.42
C SER A 59 6.55 5.12 15.03
N PHE A 60 5.95 3.99 14.67
CA PHE A 60 6.66 2.80 14.20
C PHE A 60 7.40 3.08 12.88
N HIS A 61 6.67 3.58 11.89
CA HIS A 61 7.18 3.93 10.56
C HIS A 61 8.21 5.06 10.64
N ALA A 62 7.91 6.12 11.40
CA ALA A 62 8.82 7.25 11.58
C ALA A 62 10.17 6.84 12.19
N LYS A 63 10.17 5.94 13.18
CA LYS A 63 11.42 5.39 13.78
C LYS A 63 12.25 4.62 12.76
N ARG A 64 11.62 3.77 11.94
CA ARG A 64 12.30 3.01 10.88
C ARG A 64 12.92 3.93 9.83
N ALA A 65 12.17 4.94 9.40
CA ALA A 65 12.63 5.94 8.45
C ALA A 65 13.85 6.73 8.99
N GLU A 66 13.83 7.14 10.27
CA GLU A 66 14.97 7.80 10.90
C GLU A 66 16.19 6.87 11.07
N GLN A 67 15.97 5.58 11.32
CA GLN A 67 17.06 4.58 11.34
C GLN A 67 17.72 4.43 9.97
N LEU A 68 16.92 4.31 8.89
CA LEU A 68 17.44 4.25 7.53
C LEU A 68 18.19 5.53 7.16
N LYS A 69 17.64 6.70 7.49
CA LYS A 69 18.31 7.99 7.30
C LYS A 69 19.67 8.06 7.99
N LYS A 70 19.76 7.64 9.25
CA LYS A 70 21.03 7.56 9.98
C LYS A 70 22.01 6.61 9.31
N ASN A 71 21.53 5.46 8.82
CA ASN A 71 22.36 4.50 8.11
C ASN A 71 22.94 5.08 6.81
N ILE A 72 22.12 5.73 5.98
CA ILE A 72 22.56 6.41 4.75
C ILE A 72 23.64 7.46 5.06
N LEU A 73 23.38 8.34 6.03
CA LEU A 73 24.31 9.41 6.39
C LEU A 73 25.62 8.87 6.97
N LYS A 74 25.56 7.79 7.77
CA LYS A 74 26.75 7.12 8.30
C LYS A 74 27.62 6.53 7.18
N GLN A 75 27.02 5.86 6.19
CA GLN A 75 27.76 5.35 5.04
C GLN A 75 28.36 6.48 4.20
N ALA A 76 27.61 7.57 3.98
CA ALA A 76 28.08 8.72 3.22
C ALA A 76 29.24 9.46 3.91
N ALA A 77 29.22 9.60 5.24
CA ALA A 77 30.28 10.26 6.01
C ALA A 77 31.65 9.56 5.90
N ASN A 78 31.66 8.26 5.58
CA ASN A 78 32.89 7.51 5.33
C ASN A 78 33.48 7.78 3.94
N LEU A 79 32.76 8.46 3.05
CA LEU A 79 33.13 8.65 1.65
C LEU A 79 33.37 10.12 1.29
N THR A 80 32.65 11.04 1.93
CA THR A 80 32.71 12.48 1.61
C THR A 80 32.42 13.35 2.84
N GLN A 81 32.93 14.58 2.81
CA GLN A 81 32.57 15.62 3.79
C GLN A 81 31.20 16.26 3.49
N ASP A 82 30.84 16.38 2.21
CA ASP A 82 29.58 16.97 1.78
C ASP A 82 28.48 15.90 1.75
N LEU A 83 27.72 15.80 2.84
CA LEU A 83 26.70 14.76 3.00
C LEU A 83 25.52 14.95 2.02
N PRO A 84 24.91 13.85 1.53
CA PRO A 84 23.69 13.90 0.74
C PRO A 84 22.51 14.40 1.55
N ARG A 85 21.48 14.89 0.85
CA ARG A 85 20.19 15.22 1.46
C ARG A 85 19.37 13.96 1.62
N VAL A 86 18.83 13.74 2.82
CA VAL A 86 17.92 12.62 3.10
C VAL A 86 16.62 13.15 3.68
N LEU A 87 15.54 13.00 2.93
CA LEU A 87 14.21 13.51 3.22
C LEU A 87 13.30 12.37 3.67
N LEU A 88 12.47 12.64 4.68
CA LEU A 88 11.44 11.72 5.12
C LEU A 88 10.08 12.24 4.63
N LEU A 89 9.37 11.42 3.87
CA LEU A 89 8.14 11.84 3.19
C LEU A 89 7.10 12.44 4.14
N HIS A 90 6.90 11.81 5.30
CA HIS A 90 5.97 12.29 6.34
C HIS A 90 6.35 13.66 6.96
N GLN A 91 7.58 14.14 6.74
CA GLN A 91 8.05 15.46 7.21
C GLN A 91 8.00 16.53 6.11
N LEU A 92 7.89 16.16 4.84
CA LEU A 92 7.99 17.09 3.70
C LEU A 92 6.74 17.92 3.49
N ALA A 93 5.56 17.34 3.70
CA ALA A 93 4.31 18.03 3.44
C ALA A 93 3.22 17.59 4.41
N LYS A 94 2.49 18.57 4.94
CA LYS A 94 1.28 18.35 5.74
C LYS A 94 0.07 17.96 4.88
N GLN A 95 0.25 17.87 3.56
CA GLN A 95 -0.82 17.56 2.62
C GLN A 95 -0.98 16.05 2.52
N GLU A 96 -2.23 15.58 2.65
CA GLU A 96 -2.59 14.16 2.57
C GLU A 96 -2.04 13.48 1.30
N GLY A 97 -2.02 14.19 0.16
CA GLY A 97 -1.55 13.65 -1.12
C GLY A 97 -0.03 13.48 -1.25
N ALA A 98 0.78 13.90 -0.29
CA ALA A 98 2.24 13.85 -0.39
C ALA A 98 2.79 12.44 -0.61
N TRP A 99 2.11 11.42 -0.09
CA TRP A 99 2.53 10.03 -0.25
C TRP A 99 2.50 9.55 -1.72
N THR A 100 1.78 10.25 -2.60
CA THR A 100 1.70 9.94 -4.04
C THR A 100 2.86 10.48 -4.87
N ILE A 101 3.83 11.17 -4.25
CA ILE A 101 5.05 11.73 -4.86
C ILE A 101 4.83 12.83 -5.91
N LEU A 102 3.86 12.68 -6.83
CA LEU A 102 3.58 13.65 -7.90
C LEU A 102 3.38 15.08 -7.35
N PRO A 103 2.59 15.32 -6.28
CA PRO A 103 2.43 16.66 -5.73
C PRO A 103 3.73 17.30 -5.21
N LEU A 104 4.77 16.50 -4.96
CA LEU A 104 6.06 16.98 -4.46
C LEU A 104 7.04 17.33 -5.59
N LEU A 105 6.81 16.88 -6.82
CA LEU A 105 7.71 17.14 -7.94
C LEU A 105 7.92 18.64 -8.21
N PRO A 106 6.91 19.53 -8.13
CA PRO A 106 7.13 20.97 -8.23
C PRO A 106 8.09 21.51 -7.16
N HIS A 107 7.96 21.05 -5.91
CA HIS A 107 8.87 21.42 -4.83
C HIS A 107 10.28 20.90 -5.11
N PHE A 108 10.42 19.63 -5.49
CA PHE A 108 11.71 19.03 -5.80
C PHE A 108 12.42 19.72 -6.97
N SER A 109 11.69 20.06 -8.04
CA SER A 109 12.23 20.81 -9.17
C SER A 109 12.77 22.17 -8.73
N VAL A 110 12.00 22.94 -7.95
CA VAL A 110 12.45 24.26 -7.49
C VAL A 110 13.65 24.17 -6.54
N THR A 111 13.65 23.19 -5.63
CA THR A 111 14.66 23.10 -4.56
C THR A 111 15.96 22.43 -5.02
N TYR A 112 15.90 21.45 -5.91
CA TYR A 112 17.05 20.57 -6.23
C TYR A 112 17.58 20.72 -7.66
N SER A 113 16.88 21.42 -8.56
CA SER A 113 17.28 21.52 -9.97
C SER A 113 18.69 22.06 -10.25
N LYS A 114 19.25 22.86 -9.35
CA LYS A 114 20.55 23.53 -9.56
C LYS A 114 21.76 22.73 -9.08
N ASN A 115 21.57 21.87 -8.08
CA ASN A 115 22.68 21.31 -7.29
C ASN A 115 22.57 19.79 -7.13
N SER A 116 21.67 19.15 -7.85
CA SER A 116 21.45 17.71 -7.77
C SER A 116 21.34 17.12 -9.16
N ALA A 117 21.76 15.87 -9.29
CA ALA A 117 21.67 15.07 -10.50
C ALA A 117 20.50 14.08 -10.39
N TRP A 118 20.24 13.55 -9.19
CA TRP A 118 19.29 12.46 -8.97
C TRP A 118 18.40 12.71 -7.76
N ILE A 119 17.17 12.20 -7.86
CA ILE A 119 16.33 11.89 -6.70
C ILE A 119 16.16 10.38 -6.65
N PHE A 120 16.57 9.78 -5.54
CA PHE A 120 16.45 8.34 -5.27
C PHE A 120 15.36 8.12 -4.22
N PHE A 121 14.35 7.34 -4.57
CA PHE A 121 13.21 6.99 -3.72
C PHE A 121 13.38 5.57 -3.19
N CYS A 122 13.04 5.35 -1.92
CA CYS A 122 13.06 4.03 -1.30
C CYS A 122 12.03 3.96 -0.17
N GLU A 123 11.68 2.75 0.24
CA GLU A 123 10.86 2.53 1.42
C GLU A 123 11.72 2.48 2.69
N GLU A 124 11.09 2.63 3.84
CA GLU A 124 11.77 2.62 5.15
C GLU A 124 12.43 1.27 5.51
N GLU A 125 12.04 0.18 4.85
CA GLU A 125 12.64 -1.15 5.00
C GLU A 125 13.67 -1.48 3.93
N THR A 126 13.82 -0.65 2.88
CA THR A 126 14.91 -0.80 1.92
C THR A 126 16.25 -0.66 2.65
N ARG A 127 17.21 -1.51 2.29
CA ARG A 127 18.62 -1.43 2.71
C ARG A 127 19.44 -1.03 1.51
N LEU A 128 20.40 -0.13 1.72
CA LEU A 128 21.17 0.51 0.65
C LEU A 128 22.65 0.33 0.89
N GLN A 129 23.40 0.00 -0.16
CA GLN A 129 24.86 0.04 -0.19
C GLN A 129 25.31 1.33 -0.89
N ILE A 130 25.46 2.42 -0.14
CA ILE A 130 25.66 3.78 -0.67
C ILE A 130 26.84 3.91 -1.64
N PRO A 131 28.05 3.38 -1.37
CA PRO A 131 29.15 3.48 -2.34
C PRO A 131 28.83 2.84 -3.68
N ARG A 132 28.12 1.70 -3.67
CA ARG A 132 27.79 0.96 -4.90
C ARG A 132 26.59 1.54 -5.62
N LEU A 133 25.63 2.11 -4.88
CA LEU A 133 24.53 2.87 -5.45
C LEU A 133 25.07 4.08 -6.24
N LEU A 134 26.05 4.80 -5.68
CA LEU A 134 26.71 5.89 -6.37
C LEU A 134 27.35 5.43 -7.68
N ASP A 135 28.16 4.35 -7.63
CA ASP A 135 28.78 3.78 -8.84
C ASP A 135 27.74 3.30 -9.87
N THR A 136 26.60 2.80 -9.42
CA THR A 136 25.48 2.38 -10.28
C THR A 136 24.88 3.57 -11.02
N LEU A 137 24.59 4.68 -10.31
CA LEU A 137 24.01 5.89 -10.88
C LEU A 137 25.00 6.63 -11.81
N ARG A 138 26.30 6.59 -11.54
CA ARG A 138 27.36 7.17 -12.39
C ARG A 138 27.43 6.57 -13.80
N ARG A 139 26.80 5.42 -14.05
CA ARG A 139 26.73 4.82 -15.41
C ARG A 139 25.73 5.52 -16.33
N TYR A 140 24.84 6.35 -15.77
CA TYR A 140 23.79 7.02 -16.49
C TYR A 140 24.10 8.51 -16.60
N ASP A 141 24.01 9.05 -17.81
CA ASP A 141 24.25 10.48 -18.08
C ASP A 141 23.21 11.34 -17.35
N PRO A 142 23.60 12.13 -16.33
CA PRO A 142 22.67 12.88 -15.50
C PRO A 142 21.97 14.03 -16.26
N SER A 143 22.45 14.40 -17.45
CA SER A 143 21.83 15.42 -18.29
C SER A 143 20.60 14.92 -19.07
N LYS A 144 20.37 13.60 -19.11
CA LYS A 144 19.24 12.97 -19.81
C LYS A 144 18.06 12.71 -18.88
N GLU A 145 16.90 12.44 -19.47
CA GLU A 145 15.67 12.04 -18.76
C GLU A 145 15.71 10.54 -18.44
N TRP A 146 16.03 10.18 -17.19
CA TRP A 146 16.12 8.80 -16.74
C TRP A 146 15.05 8.48 -15.69
N PHE A 147 14.37 7.36 -15.90
CA PHE A 147 13.51 6.70 -14.93
C PHE A 147 14.06 5.29 -14.68
N LEU A 148 14.67 5.08 -13.51
CA LEU A 148 15.42 3.88 -13.17
C LEU A 148 14.72 3.08 -12.08
N GLY A 149 14.71 1.74 -12.17
CA GLY A 149 14.11 0.89 -11.14
C GLY A 149 14.30 -0.60 -11.39
N LYS A 150 13.97 -1.44 -10.41
CA LYS A 150 13.68 -2.86 -10.66
C LYS A 150 12.31 -2.95 -11.33
N ALA A 151 12.23 -3.62 -12.48
CA ALA A 151 10.99 -3.69 -13.25
C ALA A 151 10.05 -4.76 -12.71
N LEU A 152 8.82 -4.35 -12.39
CA LEU A 152 7.65 -5.20 -12.29
C LEU A 152 6.83 -5.09 -13.58
N TYR A 153 6.01 -6.11 -13.82
CA TYR A 153 5.06 -6.18 -14.92
C TYR A 153 3.94 -7.13 -14.53
N ASP A 154 2.78 -6.96 -15.16
CA ASP A 154 1.66 -7.87 -14.94
C ASP A 154 1.80 -9.09 -15.87
N GLU A 155 1.57 -10.29 -15.35
CA GLU A 155 1.48 -11.49 -16.17
C GLU A 155 0.15 -11.58 -16.93
N GLU A 156 -0.91 -11.01 -16.37
CA GLU A 156 -2.28 -11.03 -16.91
C GLU A 156 -2.94 -9.67 -16.75
N SER A 157 -4.03 -9.44 -17.49
CA SER A 157 -4.80 -8.20 -17.38
C SER A 157 -5.45 -8.12 -16.00
N THR A 158 -5.08 -7.11 -15.21
CA THR A 158 -5.45 -7.03 -13.79
C THR A 158 -6.40 -5.86 -13.49
N ILE A 159 -7.27 -6.07 -12.51
CA ILE A 159 -8.24 -5.08 -12.05
C ILE A 159 -7.58 -3.89 -11.37
N ILE A 160 -6.47 -4.09 -10.64
CA ILE A 160 -5.78 -3.01 -9.90
C ILE A 160 -5.15 -1.98 -10.84
N HIS A 161 -4.91 -2.35 -12.09
CA HIS A 161 -4.44 -1.46 -13.16
C HIS A 161 -5.52 -1.14 -14.18
N HIS A 162 -6.80 -1.36 -13.84
CA HIS A 162 -7.96 -1.10 -14.70
C HIS A 162 -7.84 -1.72 -16.10
N TYR A 163 -7.22 -2.90 -16.20
CA TYR A 163 -6.99 -3.61 -17.46
C TYR A 163 -6.18 -2.79 -18.50
N ALA A 164 -5.36 -1.84 -18.02
CA ALA A 164 -4.38 -1.17 -18.85
C ALA A 164 -3.48 -2.22 -19.52
N PHE A 165 -3.19 -2.01 -20.81
CA PHE A 165 -2.39 -2.94 -21.61
C PHE A 165 -2.95 -4.37 -21.68
N SER A 166 -4.28 -4.55 -21.59
CA SER A 166 -4.94 -5.87 -21.58
C SER A 166 -4.56 -6.83 -22.71
N GLU A 167 -4.20 -6.33 -23.90
CA GLU A 167 -3.74 -7.17 -25.02
C GLU A 167 -2.34 -7.76 -24.81
N ASN A 168 -1.47 -7.05 -24.08
CA ASN A 168 -0.13 -7.51 -23.74
C ASN A 168 0.35 -6.86 -22.42
N PRO A 169 -0.09 -7.37 -21.26
CA PRO A 169 0.20 -6.75 -19.96
C PRO A 169 1.70 -6.63 -19.67
N THR A 170 2.49 -7.59 -20.15
CA THR A 170 3.95 -7.65 -19.94
C THR A 170 4.74 -6.51 -20.62
N VAL A 171 4.10 -5.78 -21.55
CA VAL A 171 4.76 -4.71 -22.31
C VAL A 171 5.10 -3.50 -21.44
N PHE A 172 4.28 -3.25 -20.41
CA PHE A 172 4.42 -2.10 -19.56
C PHE A 172 5.15 -2.46 -18.27
N LYS A 173 6.18 -1.67 -17.95
CA LYS A 173 7.04 -1.90 -16.79
C LYS A 173 6.92 -0.73 -15.82
N TYR A 174 6.80 -1.05 -14.55
CA TYR A 174 6.71 -0.08 -13.46
C TYR A 174 7.65 -0.50 -12.32
N PRO A 175 8.14 0.44 -11.49
CA PRO A 175 9.20 0.17 -10.54
C PRO A 175 8.69 -0.63 -9.33
N ASP A 176 9.52 -1.54 -8.84
CA ASP A 176 9.38 -2.13 -7.51
C ASP A 176 9.87 -1.12 -6.45
N PHE A 177 8.95 -0.53 -5.69
CA PHE A 177 9.30 0.50 -4.70
C PHE A 177 10.18 -0.04 -3.56
N ALA A 178 10.03 -1.33 -3.22
CA ALA A 178 10.85 -2.00 -2.22
C ALA A 178 12.34 -2.04 -2.61
N ALA A 179 12.62 -2.18 -3.92
CA ALA A 179 13.99 -2.16 -4.46
C ALA A 179 14.56 -0.74 -4.59
N GLY A 180 13.75 0.29 -4.41
CA GLY A 180 14.09 1.67 -4.72
C GLY A 180 14.11 1.98 -6.22
N TRP A 181 14.01 3.28 -6.52
CA TRP A 181 13.94 3.79 -7.89
C TRP A 181 14.50 5.20 -7.96
N ALA A 182 14.86 5.67 -9.15
CA ALA A 182 15.50 6.98 -9.32
C ALA A 182 14.93 7.76 -10.50
N LEU A 183 14.88 9.08 -10.32
CA LEU A 183 14.61 10.04 -11.37
C LEU A 183 15.82 10.96 -11.53
N SER A 184 16.23 11.21 -12.77
CA SER A 184 17.17 12.30 -13.04
C SER A 184 16.47 13.66 -12.90
N ILE A 185 17.21 14.68 -12.49
CA ILE A 185 16.67 16.04 -12.33
C ILE A 185 16.07 16.63 -13.61
N PRO A 186 16.63 16.42 -14.83
CA PRO A 186 15.95 16.82 -16.07
C PRO A 186 14.52 16.25 -16.19
N LEU A 187 14.33 14.96 -15.84
CA LEU A 187 13.02 14.34 -15.85
C LEU A 187 12.10 14.94 -14.77
N VAL A 188 12.59 15.12 -13.54
CA VAL A 188 11.84 15.79 -12.45
C VAL A 188 11.35 17.17 -12.90
N ASN A 189 12.21 17.96 -13.56
CA ASN A 189 11.85 19.29 -14.07
C ASN A 189 10.78 19.24 -15.16
N LYS A 190 10.83 18.26 -16.07
CA LYS A 190 9.81 18.06 -17.11
C LYS A 190 8.46 17.71 -16.48
N LEU A 191 8.45 16.74 -15.56
CA LEU A 191 7.23 16.31 -14.86
C LEU A 191 6.63 17.44 -14.02
N ALA A 192 7.46 18.21 -13.32
CA ALA A 192 7.02 19.36 -12.53
C ALA A 192 6.37 20.46 -13.38
N LYS A 193 6.86 20.69 -14.61
CA LYS A 193 6.22 21.62 -15.56
C LYS A 193 4.87 21.08 -16.02
N ARG A 194 4.81 19.78 -16.35
CA ARG A 194 3.59 19.11 -16.80
C ARG A 194 2.48 19.16 -15.73
N LEU A 195 2.80 18.90 -14.47
CA LEU A 195 1.85 18.98 -13.35
C LEU A 195 1.25 20.38 -13.15
N LYS A 196 1.92 21.44 -13.62
CA LYS A 196 1.37 22.80 -13.57
C LYS A 196 0.40 23.09 -14.71
N SER A 197 0.55 22.41 -15.86
CA SER A 197 -0.30 22.63 -17.04
C SER A 197 -1.45 21.63 -17.15
N GLU A 198 -1.30 20.44 -16.56
CA GLU A 198 -2.26 19.35 -16.66
C GLU A 198 -2.66 18.86 -15.27
N ALA A 199 -3.97 18.80 -15.03
CA ALA A 199 -4.50 18.12 -13.86
C ALA A 199 -4.25 16.61 -13.95
N LEU A 200 -4.12 15.95 -12.79
CA LEU A 200 -4.07 14.49 -12.73
C LEU A 200 -5.39 13.93 -13.27
N LYS A 201 -5.31 12.90 -14.12
CA LYS A 201 -6.46 12.35 -14.85
C LYS A 201 -7.35 11.44 -14.00
N SER A 202 -6.79 10.82 -12.98
CA SER A 202 -7.51 9.91 -12.09
C SER A 202 -7.77 10.59 -10.76
N ASP A 203 -9.02 10.51 -10.29
CA ASP A 203 -9.36 10.87 -8.92
C ASP A 203 -8.91 9.80 -7.93
N PHE A 204 -8.71 8.56 -8.37
CA PHE A 204 -8.31 7.46 -7.51
C PHE A 204 -6.82 7.19 -7.61
N THR A 205 -6.21 6.89 -6.45
CA THR A 205 -4.88 6.29 -6.34
C THR A 205 -5.04 4.90 -5.73
N ILE A 206 -4.78 3.87 -6.52
CA ILE A 206 -4.94 2.45 -6.22
C ILE A 206 -3.55 1.82 -6.15
N ASP A 207 -2.80 1.89 -7.25
CA ASP A 207 -1.49 1.30 -7.38
C ASP A 207 -0.47 2.37 -7.78
N LEU A 208 0.13 2.98 -6.76
CA LEU A 208 0.98 4.16 -6.93
C LEU A 208 2.19 3.90 -7.85
N LYS A 209 2.78 2.71 -7.79
CA LYS A 209 3.94 2.34 -8.62
C LYS A 209 3.58 2.31 -10.10
N HIS A 210 2.43 1.72 -10.43
CA HIS A 210 1.92 1.68 -11.81
C HIS A 210 1.47 3.07 -12.28
N GLU A 211 0.78 3.83 -11.43
CA GLU A 211 0.29 5.18 -11.75
C GLU A 211 1.42 6.18 -12.02
N ILE A 212 2.48 6.18 -11.21
CA ILE A 212 3.67 7.01 -11.45
C ILE A 212 4.33 6.63 -12.77
N ALA A 213 4.47 5.32 -13.05
CA ALA A 213 5.05 4.87 -14.30
C ALA A 213 4.22 5.33 -15.51
N LEU A 214 2.88 5.23 -15.43
CA LEU A 214 1.97 5.68 -16.48
C LEU A 214 2.09 7.20 -16.70
N TYR A 215 2.15 7.97 -15.61
CA TYR A 215 2.32 9.41 -15.67
C TYR A 215 3.64 9.80 -16.34
N ILE A 216 4.74 9.11 -16.01
CA ILE A 216 6.06 9.36 -16.60
C ILE A 216 6.10 8.97 -18.07
N TRP A 217 5.52 7.81 -18.42
CA TRP A 217 5.53 7.28 -19.79
C TRP A 217 4.71 8.15 -20.75
N ASP A 218 3.65 8.79 -20.27
CA ASP A 218 2.86 9.78 -21.02
C ASP A 218 2.42 9.32 -22.41
N LYS A 219 1.77 8.16 -22.50
CA LYS A 219 1.34 7.56 -23.78
C LYS A 219 2.49 7.42 -24.79
N GLY A 220 3.72 7.19 -24.32
CA GLY A 220 4.92 7.08 -25.14
C GLY A 220 5.66 8.39 -25.41
N GLY A 221 5.17 9.53 -24.92
CA GLY A 221 5.85 10.83 -25.01
C GLY A 221 6.99 11.02 -23.98
N GLY A 222 7.02 10.18 -22.93
CA GLY A 222 8.06 10.18 -21.91
C GLY A 222 8.87 8.88 -21.87
N PRO A 223 9.93 8.83 -21.05
CA PRO A 223 10.77 7.65 -20.95
C PRO A 223 10.02 6.48 -20.30
N ALA A 224 10.19 5.28 -20.84
CA ALA A 224 9.82 4.05 -20.15
C ALA A 224 10.78 3.77 -18.99
N LEU A 225 10.35 2.96 -18.01
CA LEU A 225 11.23 2.49 -16.95
C LEU A 225 12.44 1.76 -17.55
N THR A 226 13.63 2.20 -17.18
CA THR A 226 14.89 1.53 -17.50
C THR A 226 15.23 0.56 -16.36
N PRO A 227 15.22 -0.77 -16.61
CA PRO A 227 15.54 -1.75 -15.59
C PRO A 227 16.99 -1.62 -15.12
N VAL A 228 17.21 -1.62 -13.81
CA VAL A 228 18.53 -1.61 -13.17
C VAL A 228 18.74 -2.93 -12.43
N PRO A 229 19.54 -3.87 -12.96
CA PRO A 229 19.72 -5.20 -12.36
C PRO A 229 20.29 -5.19 -10.94
N GLU A 230 20.99 -4.13 -10.56
CA GLU A 230 21.54 -3.95 -9.23
C GLU A 230 20.50 -3.51 -8.20
N PHE A 231 19.32 -3.05 -8.62
CA PHE A 231 18.23 -2.75 -7.70
C PHE A 231 17.47 -4.04 -7.43
N CYS A 232 17.53 -4.52 -6.18
CA CYS A 232 16.99 -5.80 -5.79
C CYS A 232 16.08 -5.68 -4.57
N THR A 233 15.28 -6.72 -4.36
CA THR A 233 14.51 -6.92 -3.13
C THR A 233 15.05 -8.08 -2.30
N GLU A 234 15.79 -9.01 -2.90
CA GLU A 234 16.39 -10.16 -2.25
C GLU A 234 17.91 -10.00 -2.17
N ASP A 235 18.53 -10.54 -1.12
CA ASP A 235 19.99 -10.44 -0.85
C ASP A 235 20.80 -11.62 -1.42
N VAL A 236 20.32 -12.21 -2.52
CA VAL A 236 20.92 -13.44 -3.08
C VAL A 236 22.01 -13.13 -4.11
N ASP A 237 21.88 -12.02 -4.84
CA ASP A 237 22.85 -11.63 -5.87
C ASP A 237 23.86 -10.64 -5.29
N PRO A 238 25.17 -10.95 -5.28
CA PRO A 238 26.19 -10.05 -4.77
C PRO A 238 26.24 -8.71 -5.52
N ARG A 239 25.65 -8.60 -6.72
CA ARG A 239 25.53 -7.35 -7.50
C ARG A 239 24.51 -6.37 -6.92
N CYS A 240 23.60 -6.82 -6.06
CA CYS A 240 22.57 -5.99 -5.46
C CYS A 240 23.18 -4.81 -4.67
N VAL A 241 22.66 -3.62 -4.94
CA VAL A 241 22.98 -2.38 -4.20
C VAL A 241 21.83 -1.95 -3.31
N THR A 242 20.64 -2.49 -3.57
CA THR A 242 19.48 -2.40 -2.70
C THR A 242 18.99 -3.80 -2.38
N THR A 243 18.46 -3.96 -1.17
CA THR A 243 17.72 -5.15 -0.74
C THR A 243 16.53 -4.69 0.10
N PHE A 244 15.56 -5.58 0.33
CA PHE A 244 14.38 -5.26 1.12
C PHE A 244 14.21 -6.26 2.26
N HIS A 245 13.75 -5.77 3.41
CA HIS A 245 13.51 -6.63 4.55
C HIS A 245 12.15 -7.35 4.41
N SER A 246 12.17 -8.54 3.82
CA SER A 246 10.97 -9.34 3.52
C SER A 246 10.43 -10.12 4.73
N PHE A 247 10.50 -9.58 5.94
CA PHE A 247 10.11 -10.29 7.17
C PHE A 247 8.98 -9.58 7.91
N LEU A 248 8.15 -10.37 8.58
CA LEU A 248 7.09 -9.87 9.43
C LEU A 248 7.71 -9.03 10.55
N PRO A 249 7.23 -7.81 10.80
CA PRO A 249 7.90 -6.93 11.75
C PRO A 249 7.80 -7.51 13.18
N LEU A 250 8.95 -7.63 13.84
CA LEU A 250 9.07 -8.15 15.21
C LEU A 250 9.23 -6.99 16.19
N CYS A 251 8.12 -6.50 16.71
CA CYS A 251 8.09 -5.33 17.62
C CYS A 251 7.90 -5.69 19.10
N GLY A 252 7.94 -6.97 19.43
CA GLY A 252 7.72 -7.50 20.76
C GLY A 252 6.87 -8.76 20.73
N VAL A 253 6.18 -9.02 21.84
CA VAL A 253 5.27 -10.15 21.95
C VAL A 253 4.03 -9.91 21.07
N PRO A 254 3.61 -10.88 20.24
CA PRO A 254 2.41 -10.73 19.42
C PRO A 254 1.17 -10.42 20.26
N VAL A 255 0.31 -9.53 19.77
CA VAL A 255 -0.95 -9.18 20.43
C VAL A 255 -1.76 -10.44 20.75
N LYS A 256 -2.33 -10.52 21.95
CA LYS A 256 -3.13 -11.70 22.34
C LYS A 256 -4.39 -11.80 21.48
N LYS A 257 -4.82 -13.01 21.17
CA LYS A 257 -6.02 -13.23 20.34
C LYS A 257 -7.27 -12.63 20.99
N GLU A 258 -7.31 -12.57 22.31
CA GLU A 258 -8.43 -12.03 23.10
C GLU A 258 -8.48 -10.49 23.07
N GLU A 259 -7.43 -9.83 22.57
CA GLU A 259 -7.37 -8.37 22.41
C GLU A 259 -7.80 -7.92 21.00
N ILE A 260 -8.09 -8.86 20.11
CA ILE A 260 -8.50 -8.61 18.72
C ILE A 260 -9.91 -9.14 18.51
N PHE A 261 -10.85 -8.25 18.19
CA PHE A 261 -12.19 -8.62 17.77
C PHE A 261 -12.29 -8.57 16.25
N VAL A 262 -12.76 -9.65 15.64
CA VAL A 262 -12.96 -9.73 14.19
C VAL A 262 -14.45 -9.65 13.86
N ALA A 263 -14.83 -8.63 13.11
CA ALA A 263 -16.17 -8.44 12.58
C ALA A 263 -16.19 -8.81 11.09
N VAL A 264 -16.92 -9.88 10.75
CA VAL A 264 -17.11 -10.30 9.36
C VAL A 264 -18.40 -9.69 8.83
N LYS A 265 -18.30 -8.82 7.82
CA LYS A 265 -19.48 -8.32 7.10
C LYS A 265 -19.96 -9.38 6.10
N THR A 266 -21.23 -9.75 6.18
CA THR A 266 -21.88 -10.67 5.24
C THR A 266 -23.32 -10.25 4.96
N CYS A 267 -24.02 -11.03 4.16
CA CYS A 267 -25.47 -10.95 4.00
C CYS A 267 -26.06 -12.35 3.77
N LYS A 268 -27.38 -12.48 3.96
CA LYS A 268 -28.11 -13.75 3.84
C LYS A 268 -27.76 -14.53 2.57
N LYS A 269 -27.56 -13.82 1.46
CA LYS A 269 -27.19 -14.39 0.16
C LYS A 269 -25.91 -15.23 0.22
N PHE A 270 -24.94 -14.87 1.05
CA PHE A 270 -23.61 -15.46 1.08
C PHE A 270 -23.37 -16.43 2.23
N HIS A 271 -24.39 -16.68 3.06
CA HIS A 271 -24.33 -17.62 4.18
C HIS A 271 -23.93 -19.03 3.76
N ALA A 272 -24.42 -19.50 2.60
CA ALA A 272 -24.14 -20.85 2.10
C ALA A 272 -22.80 -20.98 1.36
N ASP A 273 -22.30 -19.88 0.78
CA ASP A 273 -21.16 -19.95 -0.15
C ASP A 273 -19.86 -19.39 0.43
N ARG A 274 -19.93 -18.27 1.17
CA ARG A 274 -18.73 -17.53 1.64
C ARG A 274 -18.38 -17.84 3.09
N ILE A 275 -19.37 -17.86 3.98
CA ILE A 275 -19.14 -18.15 5.40
C ILE A 275 -18.52 -19.53 5.67
N PRO A 276 -18.87 -20.61 4.94
CA PRO A 276 -18.19 -21.89 5.12
C PRO A 276 -16.69 -21.82 4.81
N ILE A 277 -16.28 -20.97 3.86
CA ILE A 277 -14.87 -20.77 3.52
C ILE A 277 -14.15 -20.04 4.67
N VAL A 278 -14.76 -18.98 5.22
CA VAL A 278 -14.24 -18.27 6.40
C VAL A 278 -14.04 -19.25 7.57
N LYS A 279 -15.05 -20.09 7.86
CA LYS A 279 -15.01 -21.12 8.90
C LYS A 279 -13.93 -22.19 8.65
N LYS A 280 -13.72 -22.60 7.40
CA LYS A 280 -12.75 -23.63 7.02
C LYS A 280 -11.30 -23.13 7.02
N THR A 281 -11.09 -21.81 6.93
CA THR A 281 -9.77 -21.20 6.79
C THR A 281 -9.31 -20.56 8.11
N TRP A 282 -9.53 -19.26 8.27
CA TRP A 282 -8.88 -18.46 9.30
C TRP A 282 -9.72 -18.24 10.55
N ALA A 283 -11.05 -18.45 10.51
CA ALA A 283 -11.95 -18.15 11.62
C ALA A 283 -11.57 -18.87 12.91
N ALA A 284 -11.08 -20.11 12.82
CA ALA A 284 -10.65 -20.90 13.98
C ALA A 284 -9.45 -20.27 14.74
N GLN A 285 -8.73 -19.34 14.11
CA GLN A 285 -7.62 -18.63 14.76
C GLN A 285 -8.04 -17.35 15.49
N ALA A 286 -9.24 -16.83 15.22
CA ALA A 286 -9.78 -15.66 15.90
C ALA A 286 -10.50 -16.09 17.20
N SER A 287 -10.04 -15.60 18.35
CA SER A 287 -10.69 -15.90 19.63
C SER A 287 -12.03 -15.18 19.79
N LEU A 288 -12.15 -13.96 19.24
CA LEU A 288 -13.37 -13.15 19.28
C LEU A 288 -13.78 -12.83 17.84
N ILE A 289 -14.87 -13.45 17.38
CA ILE A 289 -15.39 -13.28 16.03
C ILE A 289 -16.91 -13.21 16.03
N GLU A 290 -17.47 -12.25 15.30
CA GLU A 290 -18.90 -12.16 15.02
C GLU A 290 -19.16 -11.96 13.52
N TYR A 291 -20.23 -12.57 13.03
CA TYR A 291 -20.68 -12.48 11.63
C TYR A 291 -21.87 -11.53 11.56
N TYR A 292 -21.71 -10.37 10.94
CA TYR A 292 -22.73 -9.34 10.85
C TYR A 292 -23.49 -9.42 9.53
N SER A 293 -24.78 -9.74 9.61
CA SER A 293 -25.65 -9.99 8.47
C SER A 293 -26.93 -9.16 8.53
N ASP A 294 -27.66 -9.10 7.43
CA ASP A 294 -29.04 -8.61 7.37
C ASP A 294 -30.08 -9.69 7.78
N TYR A 295 -29.60 -10.85 8.23
CA TYR A 295 -30.44 -11.95 8.69
C TYR A 295 -29.75 -12.75 9.80
N ALA A 296 -30.44 -12.94 10.93
CA ALA A 296 -29.97 -13.76 12.04
C ALA A 296 -30.17 -15.26 11.75
N GLU A 297 -29.10 -16.05 11.87
CA GLU A 297 -29.10 -17.49 11.63
C GLU A 297 -28.24 -18.20 12.68
N THR A 298 -28.88 -19.06 13.47
CA THR A 298 -28.25 -19.76 14.61
C THR A 298 -27.14 -20.73 14.20
N ALA A 299 -27.21 -21.33 13.00
CA ALA A 299 -26.18 -22.24 12.51
C ALA A 299 -24.86 -21.53 12.16
N ILE A 300 -24.92 -20.23 11.84
CA ILE A 300 -23.77 -19.39 11.50
C ILE A 300 -23.33 -18.46 12.65
N PRO A 301 -23.99 -18.57 13.81
CA PRO A 301 -24.44 -17.43 14.63
C PRO A 301 -24.23 -16.04 14.02
N THR A 302 -25.04 -15.67 13.02
CA THR A 302 -25.04 -14.28 12.53
C THR A 302 -25.78 -13.33 13.46
N VAL A 303 -25.26 -12.10 13.57
CA VAL A 303 -25.85 -10.97 14.29
C VAL A 303 -26.50 -10.03 13.29
N ASP A 304 -27.80 -9.80 13.46
CA ASP A 304 -28.55 -8.77 12.74
C ASP A 304 -28.56 -7.47 13.56
N LEU A 305 -28.02 -6.39 12.98
CA LEU A 305 -27.99 -5.05 13.59
C LEU A 305 -29.22 -4.20 13.23
N GLY A 306 -30.22 -4.77 12.56
CA GLY A 306 -31.37 -4.05 12.03
C GLY A 306 -31.05 -3.18 10.81
N ILE A 307 -29.90 -3.41 10.17
CA ILE A 307 -29.47 -2.68 8.97
C ILE A 307 -29.64 -3.59 7.74
N PRO A 308 -30.48 -3.21 6.76
CA PRO A 308 -30.70 -4.03 5.58
C PRO A 308 -29.43 -4.16 4.73
N ASN A 309 -29.34 -5.24 3.95
CA ASN A 309 -28.30 -5.37 2.94
C ASN A 309 -28.53 -4.38 1.78
N THR A 310 -27.42 -3.97 1.15
CA THR A 310 -27.33 -2.96 0.09
C THR A 310 -26.42 -3.48 -1.03
N ASP A 311 -26.53 -2.93 -2.25
CA ASP A 311 -25.78 -3.43 -3.42
C ASP A 311 -24.50 -2.65 -3.78
N ARG A 312 -24.29 -1.46 -3.19
CA ARG A 312 -23.22 -0.52 -3.63
C ARG A 312 -22.17 -0.18 -2.58
N GLY A 313 -22.59 -0.08 -1.32
CA GLY A 313 -21.73 0.21 -0.18
C GLY A 313 -22.42 -0.21 1.10
N HIS A 314 -21.69 -0.26 2.21
CA HIS A 314 -22.18 -0.87 3.46
C HIS A 314 -21.99 0.02 4.68
N CYS A 315 -21.95 1.35 4.49
CA CYS A 315 -21.62 2.31 5.55
C CYS A 315 -22.49 2.14 6.80
N GLY A 316 -23.81 1.99 6.64
CA GLY A 316 -24.71 1.83 7.79
C GLY A 316 -24.35 0.62 8.63
N LYS A 317 -24.05 -0.52 7.99
CA LYS A 317 -23.65 -1.76 8.67
C LYS A 317 -22.29 -1.58 9.35
N THR A 318 -21.33 -0.95 8.68
CA THR A 318 -19.99 -0.69 9.23
C THR A 318 -20.05 0.23 10.46
N PHE A 319 -20.79 1.34 10.41
CA PHE A 319 -20.95 2.21 11.59
C PHE A 319 -21.69 1.52 12.75
N ALA A 320 -22.70 0.69 12.47
CA ALA A 320 -23.37 -0.09 13.50
C ALA A 320 -22.43 -1.12 14.17
N ILE A 321 -21.50 -1.72 13.42
CA ILE A 321 -20.42 -2.58 13.96
C ILE A 321 -19.51 -1.76 14.89
N LEU A 322 -19.09 -0.57 14.47
CA LEU A 322 -18.23 0.32 15.26
C LEU A 322 -18.90 0.73 16.58
N GLU A 323 -20.17 1.12 16.53
CA GLU A 323 -20.98 1.45 17.71
C GLU A 323 -21.10 0.26 18.66
N LYS A 324 -21.44 -0.92 18.12
CA LYS A 324 -21.54 -2.14 18.94
C LYS A 324 -20.20 -2.47 19.57
N PHE A 325 -19.08 -2.40 18.84
CA PHE A 325 -17.75 -2.68 19.37
C PHE A 325 -17.36 -1.77 20.55
N LEU A 326 -17.66 -0.47 20.47
CA LEU A 326 -17.39 0.43 21.59
C LEU A 326 -18.31 0.20 22.79
N ASN A 327 -19.55 -0.21 22.54
CA ASN A 327 -20.50 -0.54 23.61
C ASN A 327 -20.23 -1.90 24.29
N HIS A 328 -19.36 -2.74 23.73
CA HIS A 328 -18.91 -3.95 24.42
C HIS A 328 -18.19 -3.58 25.72
N SER A 329 -18.57 -4.24 26.81
CA SER A 329 -18.05 -4.04 28.18
C SER A 329 -16.59 -4.45 28.36
N HIS A 330 -16.00 -5.12 27.38
CA HIS A 330 -14.63 -5.60 27.44
C HIS A 330 -13.65 -4.49 27.07
N ASN A 331 -13.31 -3.62 28.03
CA ASN A 331 -12.25 -2.62 27.91
C ASN A 331 -10.85 -3.21 27.61
N LYS A 332 -10.71 -4.54 27.59
CA LYS A 332 -9.48 -5.26 27.26
C LYS A 332 -9.30 -5.53 25.76
N ILE A 333 -10.32 -5.30 24.93
CA ILE A 333 -10.19 -5.49 23.49
C ILE A 333 -9.62 -4.23 22.87
N SER A 334 -8.36 -4.32 22.44
CA SER A 334 -7.56 -3.19 21.95
C SER A 334 -7.81 -2.89 20.47
N TRP A 335 -8.16 -3.93 19.69
CA TRP A 335 -8.24 -3.86 18.23
C TRP A 335 -9.57 -4.38 17.70
N LEU A 336 -10.14 -3.65 16.74
CA LEU A 336 -11.22 -4.13 15.88
C LEU A 336 -10.66 -4.36 14.48
N VAL A 337 -10.98 -5.52 13.91
CA VAL A 337 -10.67 -5.88 12.53
C VAL A 337 -11.99 -6.10 11.83
N ILE A 338 -12.27 -5.32 10.78
CA ILE A 338 -13.46 -5.49 9.93
C ILE A 338 -12.99 -6.07 8.60
N VAL A 339 -13.61 -7.18 8.20
CA VAL A 339 -13.33 -7.85 6.93
C VAL A 339 -14.63 -8.18 6.20
N ASP A 340 -14.56 -8.31 4.88
CA ASP A 340 -15.65 -8.86 4.09
C ASP A 340 -15.65 -10.40 4.18
N ASP A 341 -16.79 -11.03 3.87
CA ASP A 341 -16.94 -12.48 3.90
C ASP A 341 -16.16 -13.23 2.80
N ASP A 342 -15.56 -12.50 1.86
CA ASP A 342 -14.63 -12.99 0.86
C ASP A 342 -13.18 -12.49 1.05
N THR A 343 -12.85 -11.92 2.21
CA THR A 343 -11.48 -11.64 2.64
C THR A 343 -10.83 -12.90 3.24
N LEU A 344 -9.62 -13.22 2.80
CA LEU A 344 -8.74 -14.19 3.46
C LEU A 344 -7.71 -13.44 4.30
N ILE A 345 -7.51 -13.82 5.56
CA ILE A 345 -6.59 -13.13 6.47
C ILE A 345 -5.79 -14.11 7.34
N SER A 346 -4.52 -13.78 7.61
CA SER A 346 -3.68 -14.48 8.58
C SER A 346 -3.77 -13.81 9.95
N ILE A 347 -4.55 -14.40 10.87
CA ILE A 347 -4.67 -13.88 12.25
C ILE A 347 -3.31 -13.97 12.97
N SER A 348 -2.51 -15.01 12.70
CA SER A 348 -1.17 -15.11 13.28
C SER A 348 -0.32 -13.89 12.91
N ARG A 349 -0.18 -13.60 11.61
CA ARG A 349 0.67 -12.51 11.15
C ARG A 349 0.13 -11.13 11.56
N LEU A 350 -1.19 -10.99 11.55
CA LEU A 350 -1.83 -9.77 12.05
C LEU A 350 -1.45 -9.47 13.51
N ARG A 351 -1.38 -10.47 14.39
CA ARG A 351 -0.99 -10.27 15.80
C ARG A 351 0.43 -9.74 15.97
N HIS A 352 1.36 -10.22 15.13
CA HIS A 352 2.73 -9.71 15.12
C HIS A 352 2.78 -8.29 14.57
N LEU A 353 2.09 -8.01 13.46
CA LEU A 353 2.02 -6.65 12.92
C LEU A 353 1.45 -5.66 13.94
N LEU A 354 0.37 -6.03 14.64
CA LEU A 354 -0.27 -5.15 15.63
C LEU A 354 0.58 -4.91 16.87
N SER A 355 1.59 -5.73 17.17
CA SER A 355 2.52 -5.45 18.27
C SER A 355 3.45 -4.26 17.99
N CYS A 356 3.51 -3.80 16.74
CA CYS A 356 4.27 -2.63 16.32
C CYS A 356 3.57 -1.30 16.61
N TYR A 357 2.28 -1.32 16.92
CA TYR A 357 1.47 -0.12 17.09
C TYR A 357 0.99 -0.01 18.54
N ASP A 358 1.00 1.20 19.08
CA ASP A 358 0.40 1.49 20.39
C ASP A 358 -1.12 1.56 20.23
N SER A 359 -1.86 0.66 20.88
CA SER A 359 -3.32 0.63 20.80
C SER A 359 -4.01 1.81 21.50
N SER A 360 -3.28 2.60 22.29
CA SER A 360 -3.77 3.84 22.88
C SER A 360 -3.72 5.02 21.91
N ASP A 361 -2.95 4.93 20.83
CA ASP A 361 -2.96 5.88 19.73
C ASP A 361 -4.12 5.60 18.77
N PRO A 362 -4.67 6.63 18.09
CA PRO A 362 -5.68 6.44 17.06
C PRO A 362 -5.03 5.85 15.80
N VAL A 363 -5.07 4.53 15.66
CA VAL A 363 -4.63 3.79 14.49
C VAL A 363 -5.81 3.40 13.61
N PHE A 364 -5.73 3.75 12.32
CA PHE A 364 -6.57 3.27 11.22
C PHE A 364 -5.65 2.71 10.13
N LEU A 365 -5.65 1.38 9.98
CA LEU A 365 -4.60 0.63 9.29
C LEU A 365 -5.16 -0.36 8.26
N GLY A 366 -4.46 -0.49 7.14
CA GLY A 366 -4.67 -1.52 6.11
C GLY A 366 -4.04 -1.11 4.79
N GLU A 367 -4.58 -1.59 3.66
CA GLU A 367 -4.12 -1.12 2.35
C GLU A 367 -4.70 0.27 2.06
N ARG A 368 -3.85 1.23 1.70
CA ARG A 368 -4.25 2.63 1.56
C ARG A 368 -4.50 2.96 0.10
N TYR A 369 -5.72 3.40 -0.20
CA TYR A 369 -6.05 4.07 -1.45
C TYR A 369 -6.26 5.57 -1.23
N GLY A 370 -6.25 6.33 -2.33
CA GLY A 370 -6.48 7.77 -2.36
C GLY A 370 -7.71 8.13 -3.18
N TYR A 371 -8.39 9.20 -2.79
CA TYR A 371 -9.43 9.86 -3.58
C TYR A 371 -9.17 11.36 -3.62
N GLY A 372 -9.07 11.96 -4.80
CA GLY A 372 -8.94 13.40 -5.02
C GLY A 372 -7.67 14.02 -4.41
N LEU A 373 -6.59 13.25 -4.24
CA LEU A 373 -5.42 13.69 -3.46
C LEU A 373 -4.70 14.93 -4.03
N GLY A 374 -4.85 15.22 -5.32
CA GLY A 374 -4.33 16.44 -5.95
C GLY A 374 -5.17 17.70 -5.69
N THR A 375 -6.41 17.56 -5.22
CA THR A 375 -7.41 18.64 -5.12
C THR A 375 -8.02 18.75 -3.72
N GLY A 376 -7.31 18.29 -2.70
CA GLY A 376 -7.77 18.37 -1.30
C GLY A 376 -8.66 17.19 -0.86
N GLY A 377 -8.57 16.06 -1.55
CA GLY A 377 -9.21 14.82 -1.14
C GLY A 377 -8.47 14.12 0.01
N TYR A 378 -8.69 12.81 0.15
CA TYR A 378 -8.30 12.06 1.34
C TYR A 378 -7.84 10.63 1.02
N SER A 379 -7.10 10.04 1.95
CA SER A 379 -6.77 8.61 1.92
C SER A 379 -7.84 7.80 2.65
N TYR A 380 -8.01 6.55 2.26
CA TYR A 380 -8.87 5.58 2.94
C TYR A 380 -8.22 4.20 2.97
N VAL A 381 -8.65 3.36 3.91
CA VAL A 381 -8.27 1.94 3.94
C VAL A 381 -9.32 1.15 3.17
N THR A 382 -8.88 0.30 2.25
CA THR A 382 -9.79 -0.54 1.45
C THR A 382 -10.57 -1.53 2.33
N GLY A 383 -11.87 -1.68 2.07
CA GLY A 383 -12.71 -2.58 2.87
C GLY A 383 -12.38 -4.06 2.71
N GLY A 384 -12.18 -4.51 1.48
CA GLY A 384 -11.96 -5.92 1.12
C GLY A 384 -10.58 -6.44 1.55
N GLY A 385 -9.55 -5.58 1.53
CA GLY A 385 -8.24 -5.90 2.09
C GLY A 385 -8.27 -6.12 3.60
N GLY A 386 -9.30 -5.60 4.28
CA GLY A 386 -9.47 -5.67 5.72
C GLY A 386 -9.02 -4.38 6.40
N MET A 387 -9.89 -3.85 7.25
CA MET A 387 -9.67 -2.60 7.97
C MET A 387 -9.37 -2.88 9.43
N VAL A 388 -8.30 -2.30 9.96
CA VAL A 388 -7.92 -2.43 11.36
C VAL A 388 -8.01 -1.09 12.07
N PHE A 389 -8.63 -1.11 13.24
CA PHE A 389 -8.82 0.07 14.08
C PHE A 389 -8.35 -0.21 15.49
N SER A 390 -7.58 0.72 16.05
CA SER A 390 -7.47 0.85 17.50
C SER A 390 -8.83 1.22 18.10
N ARG A 391 -9.09 0.80 19.35
CA ARG A 391 -10.28 1.25 20.09
C ARG A 391 -10.35 2.78 20.21
N GLU A 392 -9.20 3.45 20.35
CA GLU A 392 -9.12 4.91 20.41
C GLU A 392 -9.54 5.59 19.10
N ALA A 393 -9.15 5.06 17.93
CA ALA A 393 -9.58 5.61 16.64
C ALA A 393 -11.10 5.59 16.51
N ILE A 394 -11.74 4.48 16.88
CA ILE A 394 -13.20 4.35 16.83
C ILE A 394 -13.85 5.34 17.82
N ARG A 395 -13.28 5.50 19.02
CA ARG A 395 -13.80 6.44 20.02
C ARG A 395 -13.81 7.87 19.50
N ARG A 396 -12.71 8.31 18.87
CA ARG A 396 -12.64 9.64 18.24
C ARG A 396 -13.65 9.79 17.11
N LEU A 397 -13.80 8.77 16.28
CA LEU A 397 -14.77 8.77 15.17
C LEU A 397 -16.21 8.92 15.67
N LEU A 398 -16.66 8.10 16.63
CA LEU A 398 -18.07 8.12 17.06
C LEU A 398 -18.44 9.35 17.91
N VAL A 399 -17.49 9.93 18.65
CA VAL A 399 -17.69 11.20 19.36
C VAL A 399 -17.72 12.39 18.39
N SER A 400 -17.13 12.26 17.20
CA SER A 400 -17.23 13.29 16.16
C SER A 400 -18.64 13.42 15.58
N SER A 401 -18.86 14.44 14.77
CA SER A 401 -20.10 14.62 13.99
C SER A 401 -20.15 13.78 12.70
N CYS A 402 -19.09 13.05 12.35
CA CYS A 402 -19.03 12.32 11.09
C CYS A 402 -19.92 11.08 11.10
N ARG A 403 -20.78 10.93 10.09
CA ARG A 403 -21.74 9.83 9.96
C ARG A 403 -21.89 9.44 8.49
N CYS A 404 -22.44 8.25 8.24
CA CYS A 404 -22.89 7.87 6.92
C CYS A 404 -23.96 8.83 6.41
N TYR A 405 -23.85 9.29 5.16
CA TYR A 405 -24.90 10.06 4.50
C TYR A 405 -26.05 9.17 3.99
N SER A 406 -25.80 7.86 3.83
CA SER A 406 -26.79 6.83 3.57
C SER A 406 -26.25 5.45 3.97
N ASN A 407 -27.14 4.48 4.18
CA ASN A 407 -26.72 3.12 4.53
C ASN A 407 -25.88 2.45 3.42
N ASP A 408 -26.13 2.81 2.16
CA ASP A 408 -25.50 2.25 0.96
C ASP A 408 -24.26 3.05 0.49
N ALA A 409 -23.82 4.04 1.25
CA ALA A 409 -22.57 4.75 0.97
C ALA A 409 -21.36 3.79 1.03
N PRO A 410 -20.30 4.03 0.23
CA PRO A 410 -19.03 3.29 0.32
C PRO A 410 -18.40 3.56 1.69
N ASP A 411 -18.33 2.53 2.52
CA ASP A 411 -17.97 2.62 3.92
C ASP A 411 -16.50 3.01 4.11
N ASP A 412 -15.62 2.42 3.33
CA ASP A 412 -14.19 2.72 3.30
C ASP A 412 -13.91 4.21 2.99
N MET A 413 -14.53 4.74 1.93
CA MET A 413 -14.38 6.14 1.54
C MET A 413 -14.97 7.10 2.60
N VAL A 414 -16.14 6.79 3.15
CA VAL A 414 -16.73 7.61 4.23
C VAL A 414 -15.80 7.61 5.45
N LEU A 415 -15.27 6.45 5.85
CA LEU A 415 -14.33 6.35 6.96
C LEU A 415 -13.05 7.14 6.68
N GLY A 416 -12.47 7.03 5.48
CA GLY A 416 -11.30 7.83 5.09
C GLY A 416 -11.55 9.33 5.17
N MET A 417 -12.69 9.80 4.66
CA MET A 417 -13.10 11.20 4.78
C MET A 417 -13.22 11.63 6.24
N CYS A 418 -13.87 10.82 7.08
CA CYS A 418 -14.04 11.11 8.50
C CYS A 418 -12.68 11.18 9.23
N PHE A 419 -11.81 10.19 9.05
CA PHE A 419 -10.50 10.15 9.71
C PHE A 419 -9.58 11.27 9.23
N SER A 420 -9.60 11.60 7.94
CA SER A 420 -8.90 12.77 7.41
C SER A 420 -9.38 14.05 8.07
N GLY A 421 -10.70 14.27 8.19
CA GLY A 421 -11.28 15.41 8.90
C GLY A 421 -10.94 15.47 10.40
N LEU A 422 -10.65 14.33 11.02
CA LEU A 422 -10.22 14.22 12.41
C LEU A 422 -8.69 14.35 12.61
N GLY A 423 -7.93 14.48 11.52
CA GLY A 423 -6.47 14.50 11.57
C GLY A 423 -5.86 13.16 12.00
N VAL A 424 -6.58 12.05 11.80
CA VAL A 424 -6.09 10.68 12.02
C VAL A 424 -5.63 10.13 10.66
N PRO A 425 -4.32 10.02 10.40
CA PRO A 425 -3.82 9.59 9.11
C PRO A 425 -4.05 8.09 8.89
N VAL A 426 -4.30 7.71 7.64
CA VAL A 426 -4.29 6.29 7.24
C VAL A 426 -2.87 5.74 7.35
N THR A 427 -2.73 4.66 8.12
CA THR A 427 -1.48 3.88 8.21
C THR A 427 -1.53 2.77 7.18
N HIS A 428 -0.80 2.95 6.08
CA HIS A 428 -0.66 1.93 5.06
C HIS A 428 0.23 0.79 5.55
N SER A 429 -0.21 -0.45 5.31
CA SER A 429 0.65 -1.62 5.40
C SER A 429 0.68 -2.33 4.04
N PRO A 430 1.87 -2.62 3.48
CA PRO A 430 1.99 -3.37 2.22
C PRO A 430 1.59 -4.84 2.38
N LEU A 431 1.29 -5.30 3.61
CA LEU A 431 0.91 -6.69 3.86
C LEU A 431 -0.59 -6.94 3.60
N PHE A 432 -1.40 -5.89 3.41
CA PHE A 432 -2.83 -5.99 3.12
C PHE A 432 -3.08 -5.83 1.62
N HIS A 433 -3.97 -6.66 1.08
CA HIS A 433 -4.24 -6.70 -0.37
C HIS A 433 -5.75 -6.78 -0.66
N GLN A 434 -6.26 -5.78 -1.39
CA GLN A 434 -7.64 -5.63 -1.86
C GLN A 434 -7.93 -6.51 -3.08
N ALA A 435 -6.90 -7.07 -3.72
CA ALA A 435 -7.02 -7.95 -4.87
C ALA A 435 -6.45 -9.36 -4.57
N ARG A 436 -6.62 -10.28 -5.52
CA ARG A 436 -6.23 -11.68 -5.35
C ARG A 436 -4.72 -11.77 -5.57
N PRO A 437 -4.04 -12.82 -5.09
CA PRO A 437 -2.60 -12.97 -5.36
C PRO A 437 -2.26 -12.90 -6.85
N VAL A 438 -3.12 -13.45 -7.72
CA VAL A 438 -2.94 -13.45 -9.18
C VAL A 438 -3.08 -12.07 -9.83
N ASP A 439 -3.64 -11.08 -9.11
CA ASP A 439 -3.81 -9.72 -9.60
C ASP A 439 -2.53 -8.87 -9.38
N TYR A 440 -1.53 -9.40 -8.65
CA TYR A 440 -0.24 -8.77 -8.38
C TYR A 440 0.91 -9.51 -9.07
N PRO A 441 2.00 -8.82 -9.45
CA PRO A 441 3.19 -9.45 -10.03
C PRO A 441 3.80 -10.50 -9.11
N LYS A 442 4.30 -11.60 -9.68
CA LYS A 442 5.04 -12.61 -8.91
C LYS A 442 6.25 -12.03 -8.19
N ASP A 443 7.04 -11.20 -8.88
CA ASP A 443 8.25 -10.58 -8.32
C ASP A 443 7.93 -9.58 -7.21
N TYR A 444 6.71 -9.02 -7.18
CA TYR A 444 6.25 -8.21 -6.06
C TYR A 444 5.91 -9.11 -4.87
N LEU A 445 5.06 -10.13 -5.07
CA LEU A 445 4.66 -11.02 -3.99
C LEU A 445 5.80 -11.89 -3.44
N ALA A 446 6.84 -12.15 -4.21
CA ALA A 446 7.98 -12.98 -3.81
C ALA A 446 8.73 -12.45 -2.58
N HIS A 447 8.73 -11.13 -2.36
CA HIS A 447 9.36 -10.49 -1.20
C HIS A 447 8.37 -9.97 -0.16
N GLN A 448 7.08 -10.28 -0.30
CA GLN A 448 6.04 -9.88 0.65
C GLN A 448 5.71 -11.02 1.62
N ILE A 449 5.25 -10.65 2.82
CA ILE A 449 4.62 -11.58 3.77
C ILE A 449 3.17 -11.15 3.99
N PRO A 450 2.23 -11.60 3.14
CA PRO A 450 0.86 -11.11 3.17
C PRO A 450 0.17 -11.41 4.51
N VAL A 451 -0.60 -10.43 4.97
CA VAL A 451 -1.59 -10.55 6.05
C VAL A 451 -2.97 -10.84 5.47
N SER A 452 -3.33 -10.29 4.31
CA SER A 452 -4.64 -10.53 3.70
C SER A 452 -4.62 -10.52 2.18
N PHE A 453 -5.68 -11.09 1.59
CA PHE A 453 -6.05 -11.03 0.17
C PHE A 453 -7.57 -10.98 0.00
N HIS A 454 -8.04 -10.47 -1.14
CA HIS A 454 -9.46 -10.39 -1.49
C HIS A 454 -9.65 -10.54 -3.01
N LYS A 455 -10.60 -11.28 -3.59
CA LYS A 455 -11.73 -12.04 -3.06
C LYS A 455 -11.74 -13.45 -3.63
N HIS A 456 -12.68 -14.28 -3.18
CA HIS A 456 -12.92 -15.66 -3.62
C HIS A 456 -13.25 -15.85 -5.13
N TRP A 457 -13.16 -14.81 -5.96
CA TRP A 457 -13.57 -14.82 -7.37
C TRP A 457 -12.55 -15.52 -8.28
N HIS A 458 -13.01 -16.55 -9.01
CA HIS A 458 -12.20 -17.31 -9.99
C HIS A 458 -10.90 -17.89 -9.40
N ILE A 459 -10.91 -18.23 -8.12
CA ILE A 459 -9.80 -18.87 -7.41
C ILE A 459 -10.35 -19.99 -6.50
N ASP A 460 -9.49 -20.88 -6.04
CA ASP A 460 -9.77 -21.71 -4.86
C ASP A 460 -9.29 -20.96 -3.61
N PRO A 461 -10.19 -20.37 -2.81
CA PRO A 461 -9.80 -19.55 -1.67
C PRO A 461 -9.19 -20.38 -0.53
N VAL A 462 -9.53 -21.67 -0.41
CA VAL A 462 -8.91 -22.54 0.58
C VAL A 462 -7.46 -22.82 0.19
N LYS A 463 -7.22 -23.11 -1.10
CA LYS A 463 -5.86 -23.28 -1.61
C LYS A 463 -5.04 -21.99 -1.46
N VAL A 464 -5.60 -20.83 -1.79
CA VAL A 464 -4.93 -19.54 -1.61
C VAL A 464 -4.59 -19.31 -0.14
N TYR A 465 -5.52 -19.55 0.79
CA TYR A 465 -5.24 -19.43 2.21
C TYR A 465 -4.09 -20.35 2.66
N LEU A 466 -4.12 -21.63 2.27
CA LEU A 466 -3.09 -22.60 2.65
C LEU A 466 -1.71 -22.27 2.06
N THR A 467 -1.67 -21.74 0.84
CA THR A 467 -0.41 -21.34 0.19
C THR A 467 0.17 -20.07 0.78
N TRP A 468 -0.66 -19.07 1.06
CA TRP A 468 -0.17 -17.72 1.33
C TRP A 468 -0.31 -17.24 2.77
N LEU A 469 -1.30 -17.72 3.53
CA LEU A 469 -1.75 -17.07 4.77
C LEU A 469 -1.84 -18.00 5.99
N ALA A 470 -1.92 -19.31 5.77
CA ALA A 470 -1.88 -20.28 6.85
C ALA A 470 -0.54 -20.15 7.60
N PRO A 471 -0.55 -20.25 8.95
CA PRO A 471 0.67 -20.15 9.74
C PRO A 471 1.66 -21.23 9.32
N SER A 472 2.88 -20.82 8.96
CA SER A 472 4.00 -21.75 8.77
C SER A 472 4.57 -22.19 10.14
N GLU A 473 5.44 -23.21 10.15
CA GLU A 473 6.23 -23.53 11.34
C GLU A 473 7.11 -22.33 11.76
N GLU A 474 7.59 -21.52 10.82
CA GLU A 474 8.39 -20.31 11.11
C GLU A 474 7.58 -19.22 11.82
N ASP A 475 6.30 -19.03 11.43
CA ASP A 475 5.37 -18.14 12.13
C ASP A 475 5.13 -18.59 13.59
N GLN A 476 5.31 -19.88 13.87
CA GLN A 476 5.18 -20.47 15.22
C GLN A 476 6.50 -20.46 16.00
N ALA A 477 7.63 -20.76 15.36
CA ALA A 477 8.96 -20.79 15.99
C ALA A 477 9.36 -19.40 16.54
N THR A 478 8.95 -18.33 15.86
CA THR A 478 9.17 -16.96 16.33
C THR A 478 8.39 -16.63 17.62
N GLN A 479 7.35 -17.42 17.96
CA GLN A 479 6.66 -17.32 19.26
C GLN A 479 7.41 -18.04 20.39
N GLU A 480 8.26 -19.04 20.08
CA GLU A 480 8.96 -19.84 21.09
C GLU A 480 10.34 -19.29 21.45
N THR A 481 11.09 -18.74 20.49
CA THR A 481 12.41 -18.13 20.75
C THR A 481 12.36 -16.88 21.63
N GLN A 482 11.20 -16.22 21.76
CA GLN A 482 11.02 -15.09 22.69
C GLN A 482 10.93 -15.48 24.18
N LYS A 483 11.04 -16.77 24.54
CA LYS A 483 11.11 -17.19 25.95
C LYS A 483 12.49 -17.05 26.59
N ASP A 484 13.56 -16.75 25.85
CA ASP A 484 14.90 -16.58 26.43
C ASP A 484 15.60 -15.27 26.02
N PRO A 485 15.49 -14.19 26.83
CA PRO A 485 16.13 -12.91 26.53
C PRO A 485 17.59 -12.84 27.04
N ARG A 486 18.36 -13.93 27.03
CA ARG A 486 19.73 -13.96 27.58
C ARG A 486 20.89 -14.12 26.61
N GLU A 487 20.67 -14.27 25.31
CA GLU A 487 21.79 -14.40 24.37
C GLU A 487 21.57 -13.54 23.12
N GLU A 488 21.88 -12.24 23.22
CA GLU A 488 22.34 -11.39 22.10
C GLU A 488 22.77 -10.02 22.67
N LEU A 489 23.96 -9.98 23.28
CA LEU A 489 24.72 -8.78 23.63
C LEU A 489 26.21 -9.07 23.55
#